data_AF-A0A1Y6HEW4-F1
#
_entry.id   AF-A0A1Y6HEW4-F1
#
_cell.length_a   1.000
_cell.length_b   1.000
_cell.length_c   1.000
_cell.angle_alpha   90.00
_cell.angle_beta   90.00
_cell.angle_gamma   90.00
#
_symmetry.space_group_name_H-M   'P 1'
#
loop_
_entity.id
_entity.type
_entity.pdbx_description
1 polymer ?
#
loop_
_entity_poly.entity_id
_entity_poly.type
_entity_poly.pdbx_seq_one_letter_code
_entity_poly.pdbx_strand_id
1 'polypeptide(L)' 'MARGRKRKFNPAIPAHIEQEAVPKSMYWDNGCWYMLEDHPAASTLDRTTNGCEVVQAT' A
#
# COMPACT_ATOMS: atom_id res chain seq x y z
N MET A 1 3.72 9.00 -22.52
CA MET A 1 3.13 8.77 -21.18
C MET A 1 2.86 7.29 -21.04
N ALA A 2 3.63 6.56 -20.24
CA ALA A 2 3.52 5.11 -20.13
C ALA A 2 2.07 4.73 -19.78
N ARG A 3 1.42 3.94 -20.63
CA ARG A 3 0.06 3.43 -20.40
C ARG A 3 0.11 2.46 -19.23
N GLY A 4 0.05 3.01 -18.04
CA GLY A 4 0.00 2.27 -16.81
C GLY A 4 -1.22 1.36 -16.78
N ARG A 5 -1.04 0.10 -16.42
CA ARG A 5 -2.16 -0.78 -16.07
C ARG A 5 -3.03 -0.07 -15.01
N LYS A 6 -4.33 0.05 -15.28
CA LYS A 6 -5.30 0.56 -14.30
C LYS A 6 -5.22 -0.28 -13.03
N ARG A 7 -5.32 0.36 -11.87
CA ARG A 7 -5.41 -0.36 -10.60
C ARG A 7 -6.67 -1.23 -10.62
N LYS A 8 -6.56 -2.44 -10.08
CA LYS A 8 -7.74 -3.26 -9.79
C LYS A 8 -8.42 -2.65 -8.58
N PHE A 9 -9.76 -2.54 -8.64
CA PHE A 9 -10.56 -2.14 -7.50
C PHE A 9 -10.31 -3.09 -6.32
N ASN A 10 -10.00 -2.54 -5.15
CA ASN A 10 -9.84 -3.29 -3.91
C ASN A 10 -10.97 -2.89 -2.93
N PRO A 11 -11.91 -3.80 -2.61
CA PRO A 11 -13.03 -3.51 -1.73
C PRO A 11 -12.61 -3.28 -0.26
N ALA A 12 -11.38 -3.66 0.13
CA ALA A 12 -10.88 -3.42 1.48
C ALA A 12 -10.41 -1.97 1.72
N ILE A 13 -10.24 -1.18 0.65
CA ILE A 13 -9.93 0.25 0.75
C ILE A 13 -11.25 1.00 1.00
N PRO A 14 -11.32 1.91 2.00
CA PRO A 14 -12.51 2.69 2.28
C PRO A 14 -13.06 3.43 1.05
N ALA A 15 -14.38 3.41 0.88
CA ALA A 15 -15.07 3.94 -0.30
C ALA A 15 -14.87 5.46 -0.53
N HIS A 16 -14.50 6.20 0.51
CA HIS A 16 -14.20 7.63 0.41
C HIS A 16 -12.82 7.94 -0.21
N ILE A 17 -11.99 6.90 -0.45
CA ILE A 17 -10.67 7.06 -1.06
C ILE A 17 -10.77 6.83 -2.56
N GLU A 18 -10.31 7.80 -3.33
CA GLU A 18 -10.16 7.68 -4.78
C GLU A 18 -9.00 6.73 -5.11
N GLN A 19 -9.31 5.44 -5.32
CA GLN A 19 -8.29 4.41 -5.56
C GLN A 19 -7.44 4.65 -6.82
N GLU A 20 -7.97 5.39 -7.79
CA GLU A 20 -7.25 5.76 -9.02
C GLU A 20 -6.16 6.81 -8.77
N ALA A 21 -6.31 7.66 -7.75
CA ALA A 21 -5.33 8.67 -7.36
C ALA A 21 -4.18 8.09 -6.51
N VAL A 22 -4.32 6.85 -6.01
CA VAL A 22 -3.31 6.23 -5.15
C VAL A 22 -2.07 5.82 -5.95
N PRO A 23 -0.85 6.21 -5.53
CA PRO A 23 0.39 5.82 -6.18
C PRO A 23 0.54 4.31 -6.32
N LYS A 24 1.12 3.85 -7.43
CA LYS A 24 1.30 2.41 -7.69
C LYS A 24 2.23 1.70 -6.71
N SER A 25 3.17 2.42 -6.12
CA SER A 25 4.11 1.93 -5.11
C SER A 25 3.47 1.72 -3.73
N MET A 26 2.23 2.18 -3.53
CA MET A 26 1.59 2.20 -2.22
C MET A 26 0.58 1.06 -2.10
N TYR A 27 0.76 0.20 -1.13
CA TYR A 27 -0.06 -0.98 -0.92
C TYR A 27 -0.98 -0.79 0.29
N TRP A 28 -2.12 -1.48 0.30
CA TRP A 28 -3.10 -1.45 1.39
C TRP A 28 -3.31 -2.86 1.93
N ASP A 29 -3.15 -3.03 3.24
CA ASP A 29 -3.38 -4.29 3.95
C ASP A 29 -3.64 -4.00 5.43
N ASN A 30 -4.47 -4.80 6.08
CA ASN A 30 -4.81 -4.68 7.51
C ASN A 30 -5.14 -3.23 7.97
N GLY A 31 -5.88 -2.48 7.15
CA GLY A 31 -6.28 -1.11 7.47
C GLY A 31 -5.16 -0.07 7.36
N CYS A 32 -4.00 -0.43 6.82
CA CYS A 32 -2.82 0.40 6.81
C CYS A 32 -2.23 0.52 5.40
N TRP A 33 -1.71 1.71 5.08
CA TRP A 33 -0.89 1.91 3.90
C TRP A 33 0.57 1.53 4.18
N TYR A 34 1.19 0.81 3.25
CA TYR A 34 2.62 0.49 3.31
C TYR A 34 3.28 0.63 1.95
N MET A 35 4.60 0.81 1.96
CA MET A 35 5.45 0.74 0.77
C MET A 35 6.41 -0.43 0.93
N LEU A 36 6.75 -1.08 -0.18
CA LEU A 36 7.80 -2.08 -0.23
C LEU A 36 9.06 -1.36 -0.69
N GLU A 37 10.05 -1.29 0.18
CA GLU A 37 11.35 -0.73 -0.16
C GLU A 37 12.30 -1.89 -0.47
N ASP A 38 12.99 -1.82 -1.61
CA ASP A 38 14.07 -2.74 -1.96
C ASP A 38 15.24 -2.45 -1.02
N HIS A 39 15.47 -3.32 -0.05
CA HIS A 39 16.58 -3.18 0.86
C HIS A 39 17.82 -3.86 0.24
N PRO A 40 18.86 -3.12 -0.18
CA PRO A 40 19.97 -3.68 -0.97
C PRO A 40 20.81 -4.74 -0.21
N ALA A 41 20.68 -4.81 1.12
CA ALA A 41 21.42 -5.74 1.97
C ALA A 41 20.66 -7.05 2.28
N ALA A 42 19.35 -7.11 2.00
CA ALA A 42 18.53 -8.27 2.31
C ALA A 42 17.85 -8.76 1.02
N SER A 43 17.81 -10.06 0.79
CA SER A 43 17.04 -10.67 -0.32
C SER A 43 15.52 -10.60 -0.07
N THR A 44 15.04 -9.63 0.71
CA THR A 44 13.68 -9.54 1.22
C THR A 44 13.24 -8.08 1.17
N LEU A 45 12.01 -7.86 0.69
CA LEU A 45 11.37 -6.55 0.65
C LEU A 45 10.94 -6.18 2.07
N ASP A 46 11.44 -5.07 2.58
CA ASP A 46 11.02 -4.56 3.89
C ASP A 46 9.74 -3.72 3.72
N ARG A 47 8.79 -3.91 4.65
CA ARG A 47 7.51 -3.21 4.69
C ARG A 47 7.65 -1.97 5.56
N THR A 48 7.60 -0.78 4.94
CA THR A 48 7.56 0.50 5.67
C THR A 48 6.10 0.94 5.83
N THR A 49 5.58 0.96 7.06
CA THR A 49 4.22 1.45 7.37
C THR A 49 4.26 2.96 7.63
N ASN A 50 3.46 3.73 6.89
CA ASN A 50 3.42 5.19 7.00
C ASN A 50 2.58 5.64 8.21
N GLY A 51 3.05 5.33 9.42
CA GLY A 51 2.51 5.90 10.68
C GLY A 51 1.15 5.36 11.15
N CYS A 52 0.62 4.29 10.55
CA CYS A 52 -0.48 3.56 11.17
C CYS A 52 0.08 2.65 12.29
N GLU A 53 -0.07 3.04 13.55
CA GLU A 53 -0.02 2.07 14.64
C GLU A 53 -1.08 1.01 14.36
N VAL A 54 -0.67 -0.25 14.26
CA VAL A 54 -1.59 -1.39 14.24
C VAL A 54 -2.25 -1.40 15.62
N VAL A 55 -3.39 -0.71 15.78
CA VAL A 55 -4.20 -0.85 16.97
C VAL A 55 -4.71 -2.28 16.96
N GLN A 56 -4.05 -3.13 17.73
CA GLN A 56 -4.47 -4.51 17.94
C GLN A 56 -5.88 -4.46 18.52
N ALA A 57 -6.87 -4.94 17.77
CA ALA A 57 -8.20 -5.17 18.31
C ALA A 57 -8.07 -6.32 19.33
N THR A 58 -8.19 -5.96 20.61
CA THR A 58 -8.27 -6.86 21.76
C THR A 58 -9.53 -7.71 21.72
#